data_AF-A0A3C1RFK1-F1
#
_entry.id   AF-A0A3C1RFK1-F1
#
_cell.length_a   1.000
_cell.length_b   1.000
_cell.length_c   1.000
_cell.angle_alpha   90.00
_cell.angle_beta   90.00
_cell.angle_gamma   90.00
#
_symmetry.space_group_name_H-M   'P 1'
#
loop_
_entity.id
_entity.type
_entity.pdbx_description
1 polymer ?
#
loop_
_entity_poly.entity_id
_entity_poly.type
_entity_poly.pdbx_seq_one_letter_code
_entity_poly.pdbx_strand_id
1 'polypeptide(L)'
;MIHLIRLSIPDILNRKKTEWTAKLLTKRLSEPNARPDHNKYGHIEIKNKLFAISNYKCFYSEEKLKGEYREIDHHIEIEEKPEEAYEWENLYLASANCNDKLPNKDISNNDVLNPFTNSNDEIQSNLYFEDECILSDSQIGKNTIKKYRLDS
;
A
#
# COMPACT_ATOMS: atom_id res chain seq x y z
N MET A 1 2.87 -12.42 -3.41
CA MET A 1 3.03 -11.71 -2.13
C MET A 1 3.90 -12.56 -1.20
N ILE A 2 4.77 -11.93 -0.40
CA ILE A 2 5.52 -12.56 0.69
C ILE A 2 5.40 -11.74 1.97
N HIS A 3 5.74 -12.33 3.11
CA HIS A 3 5.86 -11.60 4.36
C HIS A 3 7.02 -10.59 4.27
N LEU A 4 6.75 -9.35 4.69
CA LEU A 4 7.67 -8.23 4.70
C LEU A 4 7.80 -7.66 6.12
N ILE A 5 8.99 -7.18 6.45
CA ILE A 5 9.27 -6.54 7.73
C ILE A 5 9.32 -5.03 7.51
N ARG A 6 8.49 -4.27 8.22
CA ARG A 6 8.57 -2.80 8.22
C ARG A 6 9.92 -2.36 8.79
N LEU A 7 10.59 -1.45 8.08
CA LEU A 7 11.69 -0.69 8.65
C LEU A 7 11.14 0.37 9.61
N SER A 8 12.03 0.92 10.46
CA SER A 8 11.72 2.08 11.28
C SER A 8 11.15 3.20 10.42
N ILE A 9 10.20 3.95 10.97
CA ILE A 9 9.62 5.13 10.32
C ILE A 9 10.71 6.10 9.83
N PRO A 10 10.60 6.70 8.63
CA PRO A 10 11.50 7.75 8.16
C PRO A 10 11.51 8.98 9.08
N ASP A 11 12.67 9.61 9.28
CA ASP A 11 12.83 10.77 10.17
C ASP A 11 11.98 11.96 9.71
N ILE A 12 11.80 12.13 8.40
CA ILE A 12 10.88 13.14 7.87
C ILE A 12 9.44 12.93 8.35
N LEU A 13 8.93 11.69 8.37
CA LEU A 13 7.57 11.41 8.84
C LEU A 13 7.46 11.59 10.35
N ASN A 14 8.45 11.13 11.12
CA ASN A 14 8.53 11.37 12.57
C ASN A 14 8.36 12.85 12.94
N ARG A 15 9.01 13.74 12.18
CA ARG A 15 8.99 15.19 12.46
C ARG A 15 7.78 15.91 11.89
N LYS A 16 7.22 15.44 10.77
CA LYS A 16 6.30 16.23 9.95
C LYS A 16 4.90 15.65 9.79
N LYS A 17 4.64 14.37 10.08
CA LYS A 17 3.33 13.75 9.81
C LYS A 17 2.17 14.53 10.45
N THR A 18 2.29 14.92 11.72
CA THR A 18 1.26 15.69 12.44
C THR A 18 0.98 17.04 11.78
N GLU A 19 2.03 17.78 11.41
CA GLU A 19 1.91 19.08 10.73
C GLU A 19 1.24 18.93 9.37
N TRP A 20 1.63 17.90 8.61
CA TRP A 20 1.13 17.66 7.26
C TRP A 20 -0.30 17.17 7.25
N THR A 21 -0.66 16.24 8.15
CA THR A 21 -2.03 15.76 8.33
C THR A 21 -2.95 16.91 8.75
N ALA A 22 -2.56 17.72 9.74
CA ALA A 22 -3.37 18.87 10.16
C ALA A 22 -3.65 19.84 9.01
N LYS A 23 -2.62 20.18 8.21
CA LYS A 23 -2.78 21.03 7.03
C LYS A 23 -3.73 20.44 5.99
N LEU A 24 -3.66 19.13 5.74
CA LEU A 24 -4.58 18.44 4.83
C LEU A 24 -6.02 18.49 5.34
N LEU A 25 -6.23 18.16 6.62
CA LEU A 25 -7.56 18.15 7.22
C LEU A 25 -8.19 19.56 7.27
N THR A 26 -7.40 20.58 7.61
CA THR A 26 -7.86 21.98 7.53
C THR A 26 -8.26 22.36 6.11
N LYS A 27 -7.47 21.99 5.10
CA LYS A 27 -7.81 22.23 3.70
C LYS A 27 -9.10 21.52 3.28
N ARG A 28 -9.34 20.31 3.80
CA ARG A 28 -10.57 19.56 3.54
C ARG A 28 -11.85 20.16 4.14
N LEU A 29 -11.74 21.10 5.08
CA LEU A 29 -12.91 21.84 5.57
C LEU A 29 -13.53 22.73 4.50
N SER A 30 -12.73 23.28 3.58
CA SER A 30 -13.20 24.09 2.46
C SER A 30 -13.20 23.34 1.12
N GLU A 31 -12.30 22.36 0.95
CA GLU A 31 -12.16 21.54 -0.26
C GLU A 31 -12.23 20.05 0.12
N PRO A 32 -13.42 19.43 0.28
CA PRO A 32 -13.55 18.06 0.81
C PRO A 32 -12.73 17.00 0.07
N ASN A 33 -12.53 17.19 -1.24
CA ASN A 33 -11.77 16.29 -2.11
C ASN A 33 -10.27 16.66 -2.21
N ALA A 34 -9.76 17.55 -1.37
CA ALA A 34 -8.35 17.93 -1.39
C ALA A 34 -7.46 16.70 -1.21
N ARG A 35 -6.49 16.55 -2.11
CA ARG A 35 -5.50 15.47 -2.11
C ARG A 35 -4.31 15.82 -1.21
N PRO A 36 -3.65 14.81 -0.59
CA PRO A 36 -2.37 15.01 0.06
C PRO A 36 -1.32 15.46 -0.96
N ASP A 37 -0.31 16.15 -0.47
CA ASP A 37 0.78 16.62 -1.33
C ASP A 37 1.73 15.45 -1.62
N HIS A 38 1.79 15.05 -2.88
CA HIS A 38 2.64 13.94 -3.34
C HIS A 38 4.13 14.16 -3.09
N ASN A 39 4.60 15.40 -2.98
CA ASN A 39 6.00 15.66 -2.64
C ASN A 39 6.32 15.31 -1.18
N LYS A 40 5.30 15.23 -0.31
CA LYS A 40 5.46 14.91 1.11
C LYS A 40 5.48 13.42 1.37
N TYR A 41 4.44 12.69 0.96
CA TYR A 41 4.45 11.22 1.09
C TYR A 41 5.41 10.57 0.07
N GLY A 42 5.70 11.27 -1.03
CA GLY A 42 6.73 10.92 -2.01
C GLY A 42 8.13 11.45 -1.73
N HIS A 43 8.42 11.89 -0.50
CA HIS A 43 9.74 12.38 -0.12
C HIS A 43 10.82 11.29 -0.27
N ILE A 44 12.05 11.70 -0.62
CA ILE A 44 13.14 10.77 -0.94
C ILE A 44 13.48 9.80 0.20
N GLU A 45 13.44 10.26 1.45
CA GLU A 45 13.65 9.39 2.63
C GLU A 45 12.59 8.30 2.75
N ILE A 46 11.32 8.62 2.45
CA ILE A 46 10.20 7.66 2.51
C ILE A 46 10.37 6.64 1.39
N LYS A 47 10.58 7.12 0.17
CA LYS A 47 10.83 6.28 -1.02
C LYS A 47 11.98 5.31 -0.78
N ASN A 48 13.11 5.80 -0.28
CA ASN A 48 14.29 4.96 -0.03
C ASN A 48 14.01 3.86 1.00
N LYS A 49 13.27 4.15 2.09
CA LYS A 49 12.87 3.11 3.05
C LYS A 49 11.91 2.09 2.43
N LEU A 50 10.91 2.54 1.67
CA LEU A 50 9.97 1.65 0.99
C LEU A 50 10.67 0.72 -0.01
N PHE A 51 11.60 1.25 -0.82
CA PHE A 51 12.38 0.45 -1.76
C PHE A 51 13.26 -0.58 -1.07
N ALA A 52 13.84 -0.24 0.08
CA ALA A 52 14.70 -1.14 0.84
C ALA A 52 13.93 -2.33 1.45
N ILE A 53 12.66 -2.17 1.81
CA ILE A 53 11.83 -3.24 2.41
C ILE A 53 11.71 -4.46 1.49
N SER A 54 11.40 -4.24 0.20
CA SER A 54 11.06 -5.32 -0.74
C SER A 54 12.08 -5.51 -1.86
N ASN A 55 13.25 -4.87 -1.77
CA ASN A 55 14.23 -4.83 -2.85
C ASN A 55 13.61 -4.36 -4.19
N TYR A 56 12.93 -3.20 -4.15
CA TYR A 56 12.28 -2.56 -5.29
C TYR A 56 11.12 -3.36 -5.92
N LYS A 57 10.46 -4.24 -5.17
CA LYS A 57 9.27 -4.97 -5.63
C LYS A 57 7.98 -4.34 -5.12
N CYS A 58 6.89 -4.47 -5.88
CA CYS A 58 5.56 -4.16 -5.36
C CYS A 58 5.27 -5.01 -4.11
N PHE A 59 4.71 -4.41 -3.06
CA PHE A 59 4.35 -5.12 -1.84
C PHE A 59 3.19 -6.11 -2.06
N TYR A 60 2.38 -5.93 -3.10
CA TYR A 60 1.24 -6.77 -3.44
C TYR A 60 1.62 -7.88 -4.42
N SER A 61 1.97 -7.52 -5.67
CA SER A 61 2.25 -8.45 -6.76
C SER A 61 3.66 -9.04 -6.75
N GLU A 62 4.59 -8.47 -5.97
CA GLU A 62 6.03 -8.77 -6.02
C GLU A 62 6.73 -8.49 -7.35
N GLU A 63 6.05 -7.84 -8.30
CA GLU A 63 6.69 -7.44 -9.54
C GLU A 63 7.81 -6.44 -9.28
N LYS A 64 8.91 -6.56 -10.03
CA LYS A 64 10.05 -5.65 -9.88
C LYS A 64 9.73 -4.31 -10.52
N LEU A 65 9.72 -3.24 -9.72
CA LEU A 65 9.37 -1.90 -10.18
C LEU A 65 10.58 -1.20 -10.83
N LYS A 66 10.45 -0.86 -12.10
CA LYS A 66 11.47 -0.13 -12.88
C LYS A 66 10.94 1.26 -13.27
N GLY A 67 11.80 2.27 -13.28
CA GLY A 67 11.45 3.60 -13.81
C GLY A 67 10.21 4.23 -13.17
N GLU A 68 9.28 4.70 -14.00
CA GLU A 68 8.06 5.43 -13.64
C GLU A 68 6.94 4.55 -13.07
N TYR A 69 7.06 3.22 -13.12
CA TYR A 69 6.06 2.29 -12.57
C TYR A 69 6.08 2.19 -11.04
N ARG A 70 6.57 3.23 -10.34
CA ARG A 70 6.80 3.24 -8.89
C ARG A 70 5.87 4.23 -8.25
N GLU A 71 4.84 3.71 -7.61
CA GLU A 71 3.87 4.54 -6.90
C GLU A 71 3.94 4.26 -5.40
N ILE A 72 3.73 5.32 -4.63
CA ILE A 72 3.47 5.17 -3.20
C ILE A 72 1.97 5.17 -3.06
N ASP A 73 1.47 3.99 -2.73
CA ASP A 73 0.07 3.72 -2.48
C ASP A 73 -0.29 4.07 -1.02
N HIS A 74 -1.54 4.46 -0.82
CA HIS A 74 -2.19 4.52 0.47
C HIS A 74 -3.02 3.25 0.67
N HIS A 75 -2.60 2.37 1.60
CA HIS A 75 -3.24 1.07 1.82
C HIS A 75 -4.74 1.19 2.08
N ILE A 76 -5.14 2.19 2.86
CA ILE A 76 -6.50 2.73 2.93
C ILE A 76 -6.52 4.06 2.18
N GLU A 77 -7.46 4.17 1.23
CA GLU A 77 -7.60 5.35 0.38
C GLU A 77 -7.83 6.64 1.18
N ILE A 78 -7.26 7.73 0.69
CA ILE A 78 -7.34 9.06 1.31
C ILE A 78 -8.77 9.61 1.28
N GLU A 79 -9.58 9.18 0.31
CA GLU A 79 -11.02 9.44 0.30
C GLU A 79 -11.72 8.86 1.52
N GLU A 80 -11.26 7.71 2.02
CA GLU A 80 -11.86 7.03 3.18
C GLU A 80 -11.27 7.52 4.50
N LYS A 81 -9.94 7.67 4.57
CA LYS A 81 -9.22 8.03 5.79
C LYS A 81 -8.12 9.08 5.54
N PRO A 82 -8.47 10.36 5.35
CA PRO A 82 -7.47 11.42 5.15
C PRO A 82 -6.48 11.60 6.28
N GLU A 83 -6.87 11.27 7.51
CA GLU A 83 -6.01 11.34 8.68
C GLU A 83 -4.81 10.38 8.60
N GLU A 84 -4.93 9.29 7.81
CA GLU A 84 -3.87 8.30 7.61
C GLU A 84 -2.96 8.64 6.42
N ALA A 85 -3.10 9.82 5.79
CA ALA A 85 -2.40 10.15 4.55
C ALA A 85 -0.86 10.20 4.65
N TYR A 86 -0.34 10.41 5.86
CA TYR A 86 1.09 10.48 6.15
C TYR A 86 1.50 9.49 7.24
N GLU A 87 0.65 8.49 7.54
CA GLU A 87 0.99 7.42 8.46
C GLU A 87 1.87 6.38 7.76
N TRP A 88 2.98 5.99 8.39
CA TRP A 88 3.99 5.13 7.77
C TRP A 88 3.44 3.76 7.43
N GLU A 89 2.57 3.26 8.29
CA GLU A 89 1.86 2.00 8.19
C GLU A 89 0.85 2.01 7.04
N ASN A 90 0.40 3.18 6.58
CA ASN A 90 -0.53 3.34 5.46
C ASN A 90 0.19 3.54 4.11
N LEU A 91 1.52 3.77 4.09
CA LEU A 91 2.26 3.98 2.83
C LEU A 91 2.86 2.67 2.32
N TYR A 92 2.48 2.26 1.11
CA TYR A 92 2.89 1.02 0.46
C TYR A 92 3.62 1.31 -0.85
N LEU A 93 4.57 0.44 -1.21
CA LEU A 93 5.20 0.49 -2.52
C LEU A 93 4.39 -0.37 -3.49
N ALA A 94 3.81 0.24 -4.52
CA ALA A 94 2.96 -0.44 -5.48
C ALA A 94 3.39 -0.16 -6.93
N SER A 95 3.03 -1.06 -7.82
CA SER A 95 2.92 -0.75 -9.24
C SER A 95 1.66 0.06 -9.50
N ALA A 96 1.57 0.70 -10.67
CA ALA A 96 0.37 1.42 -11.08
C ALA A 96 -0.87 0.50 -11.13
N ASN A 97 -0.72 -0.76 -11.57
CA ASN A 97 -1.84 -1.69 -11.63
C ASN A 97 -2.38 -2.04 -10.23
N CYS A 98 -1.50 -2.34 -9.27
CA CYS A 98 -1.91 -2.63 -7.91
C CYS A 98 -2.33 -1.38 -7.11
N ASN A 99 -1.91 -0.18 -7.52
CA ASN A 99 -2.34 1.08 -6.91
C ASN A 99 -3.77 1.46 -7.32
N ASP A 100 -4.26 1.00 -8.48
CA ASP A 100 -5.66 1.10 -8.90
C ASP A 100 -6.52 -0.02 -8.27
N LYS A 101 -6.29 -0.27 -6.97
CA LYS A 101 -6.94 -1.32 -6.19
C LYS A 101 -8.38 -0.96 -5.84
N LEU A 102 -9.15 -1.98 -5.47
CA LEU A 102 -10.48 -1.75 -4.91
C LEU A 102 -10.38 -1.04 -3.55
N PRO A 103 -11.23 -0.02 -3.31
CA PRO A 103 -11.22 0.76 -2.09
C PRO A 103 -11.56 -0.12 -0.88
N ASN A 104 -11.13 0.30 0.30
CA ASN A 104 -11.29 -0.46 1.53
C ASN A 104 -12.78 -0.62 1.93
N LYS A 105 -13.65 0.30 1.52
CA LYS A 105 -15.11 0.16 1.67
C LYS A 105 -15.73 -0.99 0.83
N ASP A 106 -15.09 -1.38 -0.28
CA ASP A 106 -15.60 -2.42 -1.18
C ASP A 106 -15.02 -3.79 -0.81
N ILE A 107 -13.72 -3.85 -0.52
CA ILE A 107 -13.05 -5.01 0.09
C ILE A 107 -12.14 -4.50 1.21
N SER A 108 -12.51 -4.81 2.45
CA SER A 108 -11.77 -4.42 3.65
C SER A 108 -10.34 -4.94 3.64
N ASN A 109 -9.40 -4.13 4.11
CA ASN A 109 -8.01 -4.52 4.30
C ASN A 109 -7.85 -5.65 5.35
N ASN A 110 -8.87 -5.90 6.18
CA ASN A 110 -8.90 -7.01 7.12
C ASN A 110 -9.37 -8.34 6.49
N ASP A 111 -9.97 -8.29 5.30
CA ASP A 111 -10.53 -9.45 4.59
C ASP A 111 -9.62 -9.92 3.44
N VAL A 112 -8.36 -9.45 3.43
CA VAL A 112 -7.32 -9.78 2.47
C VAL A 112 -6.01 -10.06 3.19
N LEU A 113 -5.06 -10.67 2.48
CA LEU A 113 -3.71 -10.84 2.98
C LEU A 113 -2.97 -9.49 2.99
N ASN A 114 -2.22 -9.26 4.05
CA ASN A 114 -1.34 -8.11 4.21
C ASN A 114 0.10 -8.59 4.45
N PRO A 115 1.07 -8.18 3.61
CA PRO A 115 2.44 -8.66 3.70
C PRO A 115 3.12 -8.31 5.03
N PHE A 116 2.63 -7.30 5.77
CA PHE A 116 3.24 -6.91 7.04
C PHE A 116 2.62 -7.60 8.28
N THR A 117 1.53 -8.34 8.12
CA THR A 117 0.85 -9.00 9.26
C THR A 117 0.71 -10.50 9.07
N ASN A 118 0.51 -10.98 7.84
CA ASN A 118 0.44 -12.41 7.56
C ASN A 118 1.82 -12.98 7.31
N SER A 119 2.10 -14.14 7.91
CA SER A 119 3.32 -14.92 7.72
C SER A 119 3.41 -15.52 6.31
N ASN A 120 4.60 -16.00 5.95
CA ASN A 120 4.78 -16.69 4.66
C ASN A 120 3.89 -17.94 4.54
N ASP A 121 3.71 -18.70 5.62
CA ASP A 121 2.86 -19.91 5.62
C ASP A 121 1.38 -19.55 5.39
N GLU A 122 0.88 -18.49 6.03
CA GLU A 122 -0.47 -17.96 5.79
C GLU A 122 -0.62 -17.47 4.36
N ILE A 123 0.35 -16.76 3.80
CA ILE A 123 0.28 -16.27 2.42
C ILE A 123 0.29 -17.45 1.43
N GLN A 124 1.21 -18.41 1.60
CA GLN A 124 1.35 -19.56 0.69
C GLN A 124 0.17 -20.54 0.77
N SER A 125 -0.49 -20.64 1.92
CA SER A 125 -1.70 -21.46 2.05
C SER A 125 -2.92 -20.85 1.38
N ASN A 126 -2.90 -19.55 1.05
CA ASN A 126 -4.03 -18.82 0.49
C ASN A 126 -3.79 -18.31 -0.94
N LEU A 127 -2.54 -18.23 -1.40
CA LEU A 127 -2.17 -17.82 -2.76
C LEU A 127 -1.16 -18.81 -3.33
N TYR A 128 -1.41 -19.27 -4.56
CA TYR A 128 -0.51 -20.12 -5.31
C TYR A 128 -0.44 -19.69 -6.78
N PHE A 129 0.48 -20.28 -7.54
CA PHE A 129 0.63 -20.01 -8.97
C PHE A 129 0.38 -21.28 -9.78
N GLU A 130 -0.34 -21.13 -10.88
CA GLU A 130 -0.55 -22.17 -11.90
C GLU A 130 -0.49 -21.48 -13.27
N ASP A 131 0.31 -22.00 -14.19
CA ASP A 131 0.52 -21.41 -15.53
C ASP A 131 0.81 -19.90 -15.52
N GLU A 132 1.70 -19.46 -14.62
CA GLU A 132 2.08 -18.05 -14.39
C GLU A 132 0.96 -17.13 -13.86
N CYS A 133 -0.24 -17.67 -13.64
CA CYS A 133 -1.36 -16.96 -13.04
C CYS A 133 -1.41 -17.19 -11.53
N ILE A 134 -1.65 -16.12 -10.77
CA ILE A 134 -1.93 -16.24 -9.34
C ILE A 134 -3.38 -16.70 -9.12
N LEU A 135 -3.55 -17.70 -8.26
CA LEU A 135 -4.83 -18.32 -7.97
C LEU A 135 -5.03 -18.52 -6.46
N SER A 136 -6.27 -18.78 -6.06
CA SER A 136 -6.66 -19.07 -4.69
C SER A 136 -7.96 -19.86 -4.64
N ASP A 137 -8.02 -20.86 -3.76
CA ASP A 137 -9.25 -21.54 -3.39
C ASP A 137 -9.93 -20.90 -2.16
N SER A 138 -9.15 -20.25 -1.31
CA SER A 138 -9.61 -19.56 -0.11
C SER A 138 -10.38 -18.28 -0.41
N GLN A 139 -11.29 -17.87 0.48
CA GLN A 139 -12.00 -16.59 0.33
C GLN A 139 -11.06 -15.39 0.51
N ILE A 140 -10.14 -15.44 1.48
CA ILE A 140 -9.18 -14.35 1.74
C ILE A 140 -8.22 -14.17 0.55
N GLY A 141 -7.73 -15.25 -0.06
CA GLY A 141 -6.88 -15.17 -1.24
C GLY A 141 -7.64 -14.68 -2.48
N LYS A 142 -8.89 -15.12 -2.69
CA LYS A 142 -9.75 -14.59 -3.78
C LYS A 142 -10.01 -13.09 -3.61
N ASN A 143 -10.29 -12.64 -2.38
CA ASN A 143 -10.42 -11.22 -2.08
C ASN A 143 -9.11 -10.47 -2.32
N THR A 144 -7.97 -11.07 -1.98
CA THR A 144 -6.63 -10.47 -2.16
C THR A 144 -6.33 -10.25 -3.64
N ILE A 145 -6.55 -11.27 -4.48
CA ILE A 145 -6.37 -11.19 -5.94
C ILE A 145 -7.26 -10.09 -6.51
N LYS A 146 -8.56 -10.12 -6.16
CA LYS A 146 -9.53 -9.15 -6.66
C LYS A 146 -9.24 -7.72 -6.21
N LYS A 147 -8.87 -7.53 -4.94
CA LYS A 147 -8.59 -6.19 -4.39
C LYS A 147 -7.37 -5.56 -5.05
N TYR A 148 -6.26 -6.29 -5.10
CA TYR A 148 -4.98 -5.78 -5.59
C TYR A 148 -4.72 -6.05 -7.08
N ARG A 149 -5.73 -6.57 -7.80
CA ARG A 149 -5.68 -6.83 -9.24
C ARG A 149 -4.50 -7.71 -9.65
N LEU A 150 -4.29 -8.80 -8.91
CA LEU A 150 -3.11 -9.65 -9.07
C LEU A 150 -3.20 -10.59 -10.29
N ASP A 151 -4.37 -10.68 -10.90
CA ASP A 151 -4.72 -11.49 -12.07
C ASP A 151 -4.75 -10.68 -13.39
N SER A 152 -4.21 -9.45 -13.37
CA SER A 152 -4.20 -8.52 -14.52
C SER A 152 -2.93 -8.60 -15.36
#